data_AF-A0A4S0QL40-F1
#
_entry.id   AF-A0A4S0QL40-F1
#
_cell.length_a   1.000
_cell.length_b   1.000
_cell.length_c   1.000
_cell.angle_alpha   90.00
_cell.angle_beta   90.00
_cell.angle_gamma   90.00
#
_symmetry.space_group_name_H-M   'P 1'
#
loop_
_entity.id
_entity.type
_entity.pdbx_description
1 polymer ?
#
loop_
_entity_poly.entity_id
_entity_poly.type
_entity_poly.pdbx_seq_one_letter_code
_entity_poly.pdbx_strand_id
1 'polypeptide(L)'
;LNLNFTTLIHGHAFEPVIAAVESQIRNGTCFANPTEAEVELASLLCARVPRLERIRFVNTGTEAVMFAIKAARAFTGRSRIAKIEGAYHGAYDWVEVAQASVPENWG
;
A
#
# COMPACT_ATOMS: atom_id res chain seq x y z
N LEU A 1 3.13 3.97 22.95
CA LEU A 1 3.63 3.80 21.56
C LEU A 1 2.43 3.73 20.63
N ASN A 2 2.42 4.48 19.54
CA ASN A 2 1.27 4.82 18.70
C ASN A 2 0.84 3.72 17.69
N LEU A 3 1.03 2.43 18.01
CA LEU A 3 0.64 1.28 17.16
C LEU A 3 1.10 1.38 15.69
N ASN A 4 2.27 2.00 15.49
CA ASN A 4 2.89 2.23 14.19
C ASN A 4 1.91 2.80 13.13
N PHE A 5 1.38 4.00 13.40
CA PHE A 5 0.64 4.84 12.45
C PHE A 5 -0.37 4.07 11.60
N THR A 6 -1.27 3.33 12.24
CA THR A 6 -2.36 2.49 11.68
C THR A 6 -2.01 1.05 11.26
N THR A 7 -0.73 0.66 11.18
CA THR A 7 -0.36 -0.68 10.71
C THR A 7 -0.71 -1.80 11.69
N LEU A 8 -0.70 -1.53 13.00
CA LEU A 8 -1.00 -2.51 14.04
C LEU A 8 -2.41 -2.33 14.58
N ILE A 9 -3.43 -2.50 13.73
CA ILE A 9 -4.84 -2.28 14.08
C ILE A 9 -5.34 -3.15 15.26
N HIS A 10 -4.74 -4.33 15.46
CA HIS A 10 -5.03 -5.23 16.57
C HIS A 10 -4.06 -5.12 17.76
N GLY A 11 -3.12 -4.18 17.72
CA GLY A 11 -2.06 -4.05 18.72
C GLY A 11 -0.85 -4.94 18.46
N HIS A 12 0.08 -4.93 19.40
CA HIS A 12 1.27 -5.79 19.37
C HIS A 12 0.92 -7.21 19.83
N ALA A 13 1.58 -8.21 19.22
CA ALA A 13 1.44 -9.61 19.59
C ALA A 13 -0.01 -10.14 19.58
N PHE A 14 -0.80 -9.74 18.59
CA PHE A 14 -2.14 -10.28 18.39
C PHE A 14 -2.06 -11.75 17.97
N GLU A 15 -2.50 -12.65 18.84
CA GLU A 15 -2.31 -14.11 18.73
C GLU A 15 -2.71 -14.69 17.35
N PRO A 16 -3.86 -14.33 16.75
CA PRO A 16 -4.21 -14.84 15.42
C PRO A 16 -3.20 -14.50 14.32
N VAL A 17 -2.52 -13.34 14.40
CA VAL A 17 -1.48 -12.96 13.43
C VAL A 17 -0.20 -13.75 13.68
N ILE A 18 0.18 -13.95 14.94
CA ILE A 18 1.35 -14.77 15.30
C ILE A 18 1.17 -16.20 14.75
N ALA A 19 0.04 -16.84 15.07
CA ALA A 19 -0.23 -18.21 14.63
C ALA A 19 -0.21 -18.35 13.09
N ALA A 20 -0.80 -17.39 12.37
CA ALA A 20 -0.81 -17.39 10.91
C ALA A 20 0.61 -17.26 10.32
N VAL A 21 1.44 -16.36 10.88
CA VAL A 21 2.83 -16.17 10.45
C VAL A 21 3.68 -17.39 10.76
N GLU A 22 3.56 -17.97 11.96
CA GLU A 22 4.30 -19.18 12.34
C GLU A 22 3.95 -20.38 11.44
N SER A 23 2.67 -20.54 11.10
CA SER A 23 2.23 -21.57 10.16
C SER A 23 2.84 -21.36 8.78
N GLN A 24 2.84 -20.12 8.25
CA GLN A 24 3.36 -19.84 6.92
C GLN A 24 4.88 -20.02 6.83
N ILE A 25 5.63 -19.61 7.86
CA ILE A 25 7.09 -19.76 7.89
C ILE A 25 7.51 -21.22 7.70
N ARG A 26 6.75 -22.18 8.23
CA ARG A 26 7.02 -23.62 8.05
C ARG A 26 6.85 -24.09 6.61
N ASN A 27 6.04 -23.39 5.82
CA ASN A 27 5.79 -23.68 4.41
C ASN A 27 6.70 -22.89 3.46
N GLY A 28 7.44 -21.89 3.96
CA GLY A 28 8.28 -20.97 3.19
C GLY A 28 7.60 -19.62 2.91
N THR A 29 8.41 -18.59 2.64
CA THR A 29 7.96 -17.18 2.64
C THR A 29 8.23 -16.41 1.35
N CYS A 30 9.02 -16.94 0.43
CA CYS A 30 9.37 -16.26 -0.81
C CYS A 30 9.65 -17.27 -1.92
N PHE A 31 8.79 -17.28 -2.94
CA PHE A 31 8.85 -18.19 -4.07
C PHE A 31 8.90 -17.40 -5.39
N ALA A 32 9.51 -17.99 -6.41
CA ALA A 32 9.57 -17.37 -7.74
C ALA A 32 8.22 -17.34 -8.45
N ASN A 33 7.32 -18.28 -8.10
CA ASN A 33 5.99 -18.39 -8.65
C ASN A 33 4.94 -17.94 -7.61
N PRO A 34 3.78 -17.44 -8.06
CA PRO A 34 2.67 -17.09 -7.17
C PRO A 34 2.22 -18.26 -6.30
N THR A 35 1.75 -17.96 -5.10
CA THR A 35 1.20 -18.93 -4.16
C THR A 35 -0.32 -18.78 -4.01
N GLU A 36 -0.99 -19.83 -3.52
CA GLU A 36 -2.44 -19.78 -3.23
C GLU A 36 -2.79 -18.66 -2.23
N ALA A 37 -1.92 -18.40 -1.25
CA ALA A 37 -2.09 -17.34 -0.27
C ALA A 37 -2.28 -15.94 -0.90
N GLU A 38 -1.54 -15.65 -1.98
CA GLU A 38 -1.68 -14.38 -2.71
C GLU A 38 -3.05 -14.28 -3.42
N VAL A 39 -3.52 -15.40 -4.00
CA VAL A 39 -4.82 -15.47 -4.69
C VAL A 39 -5.98 -15.34 -3.71
N GLU A 40 -5.89 -16.00 -2.56
CA GLU A 40 -6.87 -15.91 -1.49
C GLU A 40 -6.97 -14.48 -0.94
N LEU A 41 -5.83 -13.86 -0.64
CA LEU A 41 -5.79 -12.47 -0.18
C LEU A 41 -6.36 -11.50 -1.23
N ALA A 42 -6.01 -11.68 -2.51
CA ALA A 42 -6.55 -10.85 -3.59
C ALA A 42 -8.08 -10.99 -3.69
N SER A 43 -8.59 -12.23 -3.66
CA SER A 43 -10.02 -12.52 -3.72
C SER A 43 -10.77 -11.90 -2.53
N LEU A 44 -10.19 -12.00 -1.33
CA LEU A 44 -10.73 -11.43 -0.11
C LEU A 44 -10.87 -9.90 -0.19
N LEU A 45 -9.88 -9.22 -0.77
CA LEU A 45 -9.86 -7.77 -0.92
C LEU A 45 -10.86 -7.30 -1.99
N CYS A 46 -10.89 -7.95 -3.15
CA CYS A 46 -11.84 -7.64 -4.22
C CYS A 46 -13.30 -7.85 -3.76
N ALA A 47 -13.57 -8.89 -2.95
CA ALA A 47 -14.89 -9.12 -2.38
C ALA A 47 -15.31 -8.03 -1.36
N ARG A 48 -14.35 -7.45 -0.61
CA ARG A 48 -14.62 -6.41 0.40
C ARG A 48 -14.73 -5.00 -0.19
N VAL A 49 -14.09 -4.72 -1.32
CA VAL A 49 -14.05 -3.40 -1.94
C VAL A 49 -14.70 -3.48 -3.33
N PRO A 50 -16.01 -3.17 -3.48
CA PRO A 50 -16.77 -3.45 -4.70
C PRO A 50 -16.24 -2.83 -6.00
N ARG A 51 -15.37 -1.82 -5.92
CA ARG A 51 -14.75 -1.15 -7.08
C ARG A 51 -13.36 -1.69 -7.43
N LEU A 52 -12.80 -2.56 -6.59
CA LEU A 52 -11.50 -3.18 -6.79
C LEU A 52 -11.70 -4.50 -7.55
N GLU A 53 -11.64 -4.44 -8.88
CA GLU A 53 -11.80 -5.63 -9.74
C GLU A 53 -10.50 -6.45 -9.83
N ARG A 54 -9.34 -5.78 -9.78
CA ARG A 54 -8.02 -6.39 -9.87
C ARG A 54 -7.08 -5.70 -8.90
N ILE A 55 -6.10 -6.45 -8.38
CA ILE A 55 -5.09 -5.93 -7.47
C ILE A 55 -3.70 -6.40 -7.90
N ARG A 56 -2.69 -5.57 -7.61
CA ARG A 56 -1.28 -5.93 -7.67
C ARG A 56 -0.65 -5.61 -6.31
N PHE A 57 -0.05 -6.62 -5.68
CA PHE A 57 0.68 -6.42 -4.43
C PHE A 57 2.05 -5.79 -4.68
N VAL A 58 2.50 -5.04 -3.68
CA VAL A 58 3.79 -4.38 -3.56
C VAL A 58 4.19 -4.37 -2.09
N ASN A 59 5.43 -4.04 -1.77
CA ASN A 59 5.97 -4.17 -0.42
C ASN A 59 5.64 -2.97 0.47
N THR A 60 5.40 -1.79 -0.13
CA THR A 60 5.19 -0.56 0.62
C THR A 60 4.08 0.32 0.03
N GLY A 61 3.55 1.23 0.85
CA GLY A 61 2.64 2.28 0.39
C GLY A 61 3.27 3.23 -0.64
N THR A 62 4.57 3.52 -0.52
CA THR A 62 5.32 4.30 -1.51
C THR A 62 5.32 3.62 -2.88
N GLU A 63 5.60 2.31 -2.93
CA GLU A 63 5.55 1.55 -4.18
C GLU A 63 4.13 1.52 -4.76
N ALA A 64 3.10 1.41 -3.91
CA ALA A 64 1.71 1.38 -4.35
C ALA A 64 1.35 2.67 -5.10
N VAL A 65 1.70 3.82 -4.53
CA VAL A 65 1.50 5.14 -5.16
C VAL A 65 2.36 5.30 -6.41
N MET A 66 3.63 4.87 -6.36
CA MET A 66 4.52 4.91 -7.52
C MET A 66 3.92 4.17 -8.72
N PHE A 67 3.46 2.93 -8.53
CA PHE A 67 2.86 2.14 -9.61
C PHE A 67 1.50 2.69 -10.05
N ALA A 68 0.69 3.22 -9.13
CA ALA A 68 -0.58 3.87 -9.46
C ALA A 68 -0.37 5.07 -10.40
N ILE A 69 0.60 5.94 -10.10
CA ILE A 69 0.94 7.10 -10.94
C ILE A 69 1.49 6.65 -12.29
N LYS A 70 2.40 5.67 -12.32
CA LYS A 70 2.93 5.11 -13.58
C LYS A 70 1.81 4.55 -14.46
N ALA A 71 0.87 3.80 -13.87
CA ALA A 71 -0.28 3.25 -14.57
C ALA A 71 -1.21 4.36 -15.09
N ALA A 72 -1.52 5.37 -14.27
CA ALA A 72 -2.37 6.50 -14.69
C ALA A 72 -1.75 7.29 -15.85
N ARG A 73 -0.44 7.55 -15.81
CA ARG A 73 0.28 8.21 -16.91
C ARG A 73 0.28 7.36 -18.18
N ALA A 74 0.56 6.07 -18.07
CA ALA A 74 0.54 5.14 -19.20
C ALA A 74 -0.86 5.04 -19.84
N PHE A 75 -1.91 5.01 -19.02
CA PHE A 75 -3.30 4.94 -19.49
C PHE A 75 -3.78 6.25 -20.13
N THR A 76 -3.45 7.40 -19.55
CA THR A 76 -4.00 8.70 -19.98
C THR A 76 -3.11 9.47 -20.95
N GLY A 77 -1.82 9.15 -21.04
CA GLY A 77 -0.82 9.94 -21.78
C GLY A 77 -0.48 11.29 -21.15
N ARG A 78 -1.00 11.60 -19.95
CA ARG A 78 -0.82 12.90 -19.28
C ARG A 78 0.37 12.84 -18.32
N SER A 79 1.17 13.90 -18.28
CA SER A 79 2.35 13.97 -17.41
C SER A 79 2.04 14.54 -16.01
N ARG A 80 1.12 15.50 -15.94
CA ARG A 80 0.79 16.25 -14.72
C ARG A 80 -0.07 15.41 -13.76
N ILE A 81 0.12 15.65 -12.47
CA ILE A 81 -0.68 15.11 -11.38
C ILE A 81 -1.23 16.26 -10.54
N ALA A 82 -2.40 16.07 -9.94
CA ALA A 82 -2.92 16.96 -8.91
C ALA A 82 -2.60 16.34 -7.54
N LYS A 83 -1.96 17.12 -6.66
CA LYS A 83 -1.66 16.74 -5.28
C LYS A 83 -2.32 17.74 -4.35
N ILE A 84 -2.88 17.24 -3.25
CA ILE A 84 -3.40 18.08 -2.18
C ILE A 84 -2.25 18.44 -1.23
N GLU A 85 -2.18 19.71 -0.88
CA GLU A 85 -1.20 20.24 0.05
C GLU A 85 -1.33 19.57 1.44
N GLY A 86 -0.21 19.26 2.11
CA GLY A 86 -0.18 18.53 3.39
C GLY A 86 -0.49 17.03 3.32
N ALA A 87 -1.00 16.51 2.20
CA ALA A 87 -1.26 15.09 2.04
C ALA A 87 0.05 14.28 1.87
N TYR A 88 0.16 13.16 2.58
CA TYR A 88 1.28 12.22 2.49
C TYR A 88 0.93 11.02 1.62
N HIS A 89 1.78 10.74 0.62
CA HIS A 89 1.60 9.62 -0.32
C HIS A 89 2.90 8.81 -0.51
N GLY A 90 3.77 8.77 0.51
CA GLY A 90 5.04 8.09 0.44
C GLY A 90 6.19 8.95 -0.09
N ALA A 91 7.33 8.30 -0.32
CA ALA A 91 8.61 8.90 -0.73
C ALA A 91 8.92 8.63 -2.20
N TYR A 92 7.92 8.73 -3.08
CA TYR A 92 8.13 8.70 -4.52
C TYR A 92 8.29 10.14 -5.01
N ASP A 93 9.36 10.44 -5.75
CA ASP A 93 9.79 11.82 -6.10
C ASP A 93 8.66 12.74 -6.56
N TRP A 94 7.67 12.22 -7.30
CA TRP A 94 6.56 13.02 -7.83
C TRP A 94 5.54 13.44 -6.77
N VAL A 95 5.51 12.78 -5.60
CA VAL A 95 4.56 13.04 -4.51
C VAL A 95 5.24 13.33 -3.17
N GLU A 96 6.57 13.25 -3.11
CA GLU A 96 7.39 13.64 -1.95
C GLU A 96 7.60 15.16 -1.89
N VAL A 97 6.52 15.92 -1.99
CA VAL A 97 6.54 17.39 -1.97
C VAL A 97 5.36 17.94 -1.17
N ALA A 98 5.50 19.13 -0.59
CA ALA A 98 4.44 19.79 0.18
C ALA A 98 3.77 18.86 1.23
N GLN A 99 4.60 18.21 2.05
CA GLN A 99 4.14 17.31 3.13
C GLN A 99 3.96 18.05 4.46
N ALA A 100 4.85 19.00 4.74
CA ALA A 100 4.75 19.91 5.89
C ALA A 100 4.27 21.27 5.38
N SER A 101 2.96 21.45 5.44
CA SER A 101 2.30 22.65 4.94
C SER A 101 1.84 23.53 6.08
N VAL A 102 2.24 24.79 6.00
CA VAL A 102 1.93 25.87 6.94
C VAL A 102 1.50 27.08 6.13
N PRO A 103 0.68 28.00 6.68
CA PRO A 103 0.21 29.18 5.94
C PRO A 103 1.30 29.96 5.21
N GLU A 104 2.53 29.94 5.73
CA GLU A 104 3.70 30.64 5.17
C GLU A 104 4.32 29.97 3.93
N ASN A 105 3.97 28.71 3.63
CA ASN A 105 4.50 27.96 2.48
C ASN A 105 3.42 27.39 1.54
N TRP A 106 2.19 27.87 1.66
CA TRP A 106 1.12 27.55 0.71
C TRP A 106 1.47 28.10 -0.68
N GLY A 107 1.58 27.21 -1.68
CA GLY A 107 1.96 27.53 -3.07
C GLY A 107 2.86 26.48 -3.70
#